data_AF-A0A6A5AEX9-F1
#
_entry.id   AF-A0A6A5AEX9-F1
#
_cell.length_a   1.000
_cell.length_b   1.000
_cell.length_c   1.000
_cell.angle_alpha   90.00
_cell.angle_beta   90.00
_cell.angle_gamma   90.00
#
_symmetry.space_group_name_H-M   'P 1'
#
loop_
_entity.id
_entity.type
_entity.pdbx_description
1 polymer ?
#
loop_
_entity_poly.entity_id
_entity_poly.type
_entity_poly.pdbx_seq_one_letter_code
_entity_poly.pdbx_strand_id
1 'polypeptide(L)'
;MNQGLSLVQDTLGPFGNIDMKRVTCPTSLRQVYQNLTESLVLLLNVNASTVSDYQWLLQNNANLMTILETYQNLLVHNLAPFSLLAPEWNSTVALCGGKLMCGFDSCGGRMAQDFFSATEECGAPLVYDEDAPSNENLLKALIASNVSNMQVDDTMAYLCDCNHVDPLACDNCKGMLANSTTFLATYFTPASLAALRTMAMAVEIEVRTKLKLEMVQFFTDAADGVILEGNVVELSRIPLMTDPKLTFTAWLYLFEWVEGQREAVTFQGDTDALTTLSNPLVIQRDPANPRELPLSFSYYAYRLSQYITGVLFMVAIVVCLYIITNKGDVEYGNIGTFNMVAGLVWVGRPMILLRAFSAISVLATANMELTRSPVLTRIYADTYPWFTTFLSTGEVSWLVFVIDDVASVIMKEHTAECKIKNKVMKLLAGQLLANSGQLSWVSSGLWSALTPVHHIARVGRICTLISVDMDVECSSGLFEYGIPSRFYGIVLVTFAGCCFAYLFKWRYYVHHDGPHKASSFFLPAVAKYNFNFHKWEVNDTLYLDKPSAVLSGILIFEYHDILYVFDVKIWRRYSIDVSASRQSMKGHTHLQHFYHALPLVE
;
A
#
# COMPACT_ATOMS: atom_id res chain seq x y z
N MET A 1 -30.51 46.59 17.31
CA MET A 1 -29.33 45.80 16.92
C MET A 1 -28.61 45.44 18.19
N ASN A 2 -28.21 44.18 18.39
CA ASN A 2 -27.47 43.75 19.57
C ASN A 2 -26.12 44.50 19.66
N GLN A 3 -25.61 44.80 20.87
CA GLN A 3 -24.41 45.62 21.08
C GLN A 3 -23.18 45.07 20.34
N GLY A 4 -22.98 43.74 20.33
CA GLY A 4 -21.87 43.10 19.61
C GLY A 4 -21.91 43.37 18.10
N LEU A 5 -23.08 43.27 17.48
CA LEU A 5 -23.25 43.57 16.06
C LEU A 5 -23.01 45.06 15.76
N SER A 6 -23.41 45.96 16.66
CA SER A 6 -23.12 47.40 16.49
C SER A 6 -21.62 47.65 16.44
N LEU A 7 -20.84 47.04 17.34
CA LEU A 7 -19.38 47.18 17.37
C LEU A 7 -18.73 46.68 16.07
N VAL A 8 -19.23 45.58 15.52
CA VAL A 8 -18.74 45.06 14.24
C VAL A 8 -19.06 46.01 13.10
N GLN A 9 -20.27 46.58 13.09
CA GLN A 9 -20.65 47.59 12.12
C GLN A 9 -19.78 48.85 12.22
N ASP A 10 -19.47 49.29 13.44
CA ASP A 10 -18.62 50.46 13.68
C ASP A 10 -17.16 50.20 13.33
N THR A 11 -16.69 48.95 13.47
CA THR A 11 -15.30 48.55 13.20
C THR A 11 -15.05 48.28 11.72
N LEU A 12 -15.93 47.51 11.06
CA LEU A 12 -15.74 47.05 9.69
C LEU A 12 -16.57 47.85 8.68
N GLY A 13 -17.73 48.35 9.07
CA GLY A 13 -18.69 49.02 8.18
C GLY A 13 -20.06 48.33 8.16
N PRO A 14 -21.02 48.83 7.36
CA PRO A 14 -22.38 48.31 7.34
C PRO A 14 -22.44 46.83 6.90
N PHE A 15 -23.26 46.04 7.57
CA PHE A 15 -23.57 44.67 7.14
C PHE A 15 -24.17 44.67 5.74
N GLY A 16 -23.77 43.69 4.93
CA GLY A 16 -24.05 43.64 3.48
C GLY A 16 -22.90 44.14 2.61
N ASN A 17 -21.97 44.93 3.16
CA ASN A 17 -20.72 45.35 2.51
C ASN A 17 -19.48 44.67 3.11
N ILE A 18 -19.65 43.79 4.10
CA ILE A 18 -18.55 43.03 4.70
C ILE A 18 -18.35 41.75 3.90
N ASP A 19 -17.25 41.68 3.15
CA ASP A 19 -16.84 40.51 2.39
C ASP A 19 -16.02 39.56 3.26
N MET A 20 -16.33 38.26 3.21
CA MET A 20 -15.51 37.22 3.84
C MET A 20 -14.59 36.58 2.80
N LYS A 21 -13.28 36.68 3.01
CA LYS A 21 -12.28 36.08 2.13
C LYS A 21 -11.45 35.06 2.87
N ARG A 22 -11.52 33.80 2.43
CA ARG A 22 -10.65 32.74 2.95
C ARG A 22 -9.18 33.05 2.66
N VAL A 23 -8.34 32.96 3.68
CA VAL A 23 -6.90 33.11 3.59
C VAL A 23 -6.28 31.74 3.35
N THR A 24 -5.45 31.62 2.32
CA THR A 24 -4.71 30.39 2.04
C THR A 24 -3.58 30.21 3.04
N CYS A 25 -3.43 29.01 3.60
CA CYS A 25 -2.31 28.68 4.48
C CYS A 25 -0.96 28.96 3.76
N PRO A 26 -0.08 29.81 4.32
CA PRO A 26 1.21 30.15 3.72
C PRO A 26 2.04 28.92 3.40
N THR A 27 2.78 28.98 2.30
CA THR A 27 3.71 27.90 1.91
C THR A 27 4.81 27.71 2.96
N SER A 28 5.27 28.79 3.59
CA SER A 28 6.25 28.77 4.69
C SER A 28 5.75 27.97 5.89
N LEU A 29 4.51 28.22 6.33
CA LEU A 29 3.87 27.49 7.43
C LEU A 29 3.70 26.00 7.09
N ARG A 30 3.26 25.68 5.87
CA ARG A 30 3.15 24.28 5.40
C ARG A 30 4.50 23.57 5.35
N GLN A 31 5.58 24.26 4.94
CA GLN A 31 6.93 23.72 4.93
C GLN A 31 7.47 23.44 6.34
N VAL A 32 7.22 24.34 7.29
CA VAL A 32 7.58 24.12 8.70
C VAL A 32 6.85 22.89 9.25
N TYR A 33 5.53 22.81 9.05
CA TYR A 33 4.74 21.64 9.47
C TYR A 33 5.26 20.35 8.83
N GLN A 34 5.57 20.36 7.53
CA GLN A 34 6.12 19.21 6.82
C GLN A 34 7.48 18.79 7.40
N ASN A 35 8.43 19.72 7.57
CA ASN A 35 9.76 19.41 8.08
C ASN A 35 9.72 18.87 9.52
N LEU A 36 8.85 19.44 10.37
CA LEU A 36 8.65 18.94 11.73
C LEU A 36 8.04 17.53 11.74
N THR A 37 7.04 17.30 10.88
CA THR A 37 6.39 15.98 10.70
C THR A 37 7.40 14.94 10.23
N GLU A 38 8.15 15.24 9.17
CA GLU A 38 9.19 14.34 8.64
C GLU A 38 10.23 14.03 9.71
N SER A 39 10.66 15.02 10.49
CA SER A 39 11.64 14.84 11.54
C SER A 39 11.15 13.90 12.66
N LEU A 40 9.89 14.05 13.09
CA LEU A 40 9.27 13.18 14.09
C LEU A 40 9.01 11.77 13.54
N VAL A 41 8.52 11.65 12.31
CA VAL A 41 8.30 10.35 11.66
C VAL A 41 9.62 9.60 11.50
N LEU A 42 10.71 10.29 11.14
CA LEU A 42 12.05 9.68 11.07
C LEU A 42 12.50 9.15 12.43
N LEU A 43 12.30 9.91 13.51
CA LEU A 43 12.59 9.44 14.87
C LEU A 43 11.79 8.19 15.25
N LEU A 44 10.51 8.13 14.89
CA LEU A 44 9.60 7.03 15.25
C LEU A 44 9.70 5.82 14.33
N ASN A 45 10.38 5.94 13.18
CA ASN A 45 10.40 4.92 12.14
C ASN A 45 11.80 4.33 11.88
N VAL A 46 12.85 5.13 12.10
CA VAL A 46 14.22 4.77 11.75
C VAL A 46 15.08 4.71 13.01
N ASN A 47 15.77 3.60 13.21
CA ASN A 47 16.84 3.56 14.20
C ASN A 47 18.01 4.40 13.64
N ALA A 48 18.38 5.47 14.33
CA ALA A 48 19.44 6.42 13.93
C ALA A 48 20.79 5.75 13.58
N SER A 49 21.01 4.50 14.04
CA SER A 49 22.18 3.68 13.70
C SER A 49 22.21 3.14 12.26
N THR A 50 21.10 3.17 11.52
CA THR A 50 20.96 2.47 10.23
C THR A 50 20.97 3.37 8.99
N VAL A 51 20.73 4.67 9.14
CA VAL A 51 20.69 5.64 8.02
C VAL A 51 21.61 6.83 8.31
N SER A 52 22.78 6.85 7.67
CA SER A 52 23.83 7.86 7.85
C SER A 52 23.35 9.30 7.63
N ASP A 53 22.43 9.49 6.68
CA ASP A 53 22.01 10.83 6.23
C ASP A 53 21.21 11.60 7.28
N TYR A 54 20.69 10.92 8.31
CA TYR A 54 19.86 11.52 9.36
C TYR A 54 20.53 11.55 10.74
N GLN A 55 21.80 11.16 10.84
CA GLN A 55 22.55 11.21 12.10
C GLN A 55 22.71 12.63 12.66
N TRP A 56 22.62 13.67 11.82
CA TRP A 56 22.65 15.06 12.27
C TRP A 56 21.35 15.48 12.98
N LEU A 57 20.24 14.82 12.68
CA LEU A 57 18.90 15.15 13.18
C LEU A 57 18.68 14.54 14.56
N LEU A 58 19.02 13.25 14.71
CA LEU A 58 18.67 12.46 15.89
C LEU A 58 19.89 12.22 16.78
N GLN A 59 19.70 12.35 18.08
CA GLN A 59 20.68 12.01 19.11
C GLN A 59 20.22 10.75 19.86
N ASN A 60 21.18 10.01 20.43
CA ASN A 60 20.94 8.86 21.31
C ASN A 60 20.49 7.58 20.56
N ASN A 61 21.31 6.53 20.61
CA ASN A 61 21.07 5.24 19.94
C ASN A 61 20.11 4.35 20.75
N ALA A 62 19.10 4.93 21.39
CA ALA A 62 18.15 4.17 22.19
C ALA A 62 17.39 3.17 21.31
N ASN A 63 16.96 2.05 21.89
CA ASN A 63 16.14 1.08 21.19
C ASN A 63 14.84 1.77 20.71
N LEU A 64 14.47 1.55 19.44
CA LEU A 64 13.24 2.07 18.84
C LEU A 64 11.99 1.74 19.68
N MET A 65 11.96 0.57 20.32
CA MET A 65 10.86 0.19 21.21
C MET A 65 10.71 1.14 22.40
N THR A 66 11.82 1.58 23.01
CA THR A 66 11.82 2.52 24.13
C THR A 66 11.36 3.91 23.68
N ILE A 67 11.78 4.35 22.49
CA ILE A 67 11.30 5.61 21.88
C ILE A 67 9.77 5.55 21.69
N LEU A 68 9.24 4.44 21.15
CA LEU A 68 7.81 4.28 20.92
C LEU A 68 6.99 4.25 22.21
N GLU A 69 7.51 3.60 23.26
CA GLU A 69 6.87 3.54 24.59
C GLU A 69 6.87 4.92 25.26
N THR A 70 8.02 5.60 25.29
CA THR A 70 8.11 6.97 25.83
C THR A 70 7.22 7.95 25.09
N TYR A 71 7.16 7.87 23.76
CA TYR A 71 6.28 8.70 22.94
C TYR A 71 4.79 8.48 23.26
N GLN A 72 4.34 7.22 23.39
CA GLN A 72 2.95 6.90 23.77
C GLN A 72 2.61 7.44 25.15
N ASN A 73 3.56 7.41 26.07
CA ASN A 73 3.36 7.80 27.45
C ASN A 73 3.40 9.32 27.69
N LEU A 74 3.64 10.14 26.66
CA LEU A 74 3.68 11.61 26.80
C LEU A 74 2.34 12.19 27.30
N LEU A 75 1.20 11.70 26.78
CA LEU A 75 -0.14 12.20 27.10
C LEU A 75 -0.95 11.34 28.10
N VAL A 76 -0.37 10.29 28.70
CA VAL A 76 -1.13 9.29 29.50
C VAL A 76 -1.89 9.90 30.69
N HIS A 77 -1.47 11.07 31.18
CA HIS A 77 -2.12 11.77 32.29
C HIS A 77 -2.68 13.15 31.93
N ASN A 78 -2.51 13.62 30.70
CA ASN A 78 -2.89 14.99 30.36
C ASN A 78 -4.06 15.05 29.37
N LEU A 79 -5.17 15.57 29.88
CA LEU A 79 -6.35 16.02 29.13
C LEU A 79 -6.51 17.54 29.23
N ALA A 80 -5.53 18.28 29.79
CA ALA A 80 -5.65 19.73 29.93
C ALA A 80 -5.65 20.35 28.53
N PRO A 81 -6.77 20.97 28.12
CA PRO A 81 -6.87 21.55 26.81
C PRO A 81 -6.23 22.95 26.86
N PHE A 82 -5.59 23.35 25.77
CA PHE A 82 -4.86 24.61 25.68
C PHE A 82 -5.74 25.66 25.01
N SER A 83 -6.00 26.76 25.70
CA SER A 83 -6.76 27.88 25.15
C SER A 83 -5.85 29.02 24.70
N LEU A 84 -6.29 29.74 23.67
CA LEU A 84 -5.63 30.94 23.17
C LEU A 84 -6.05 32.17 24.00
N LEU A 85 -5.77 32.14 25.30
CA LEU A 85 -6.16 33.20 26.24
C LEU A 85 -5.10 34.29 26.29
N ALA A 86 -5.38 35.50 25.81
CA ALA A 86 -4.44 36.61 25.90
C ALA A 86 -4.38 37.20 27.33
N PRO A 87 -3.21 37.66 27.83
CA PRO A 87 -3.12 38.22 29.18
C PRO A 87 -4.03 39.43 29.42
N GLU A 88 -4.34 40.18 28.37
CA GLU A 88 -5.27 41.32 28.37
C GLU A 88 -6.71 40.91 28.67
N TRP A 89 -7.06 39.64 28.49
CA TRP A 89 -8.39 39.09 28.76
C TRP A 89 -8.55 38.56 30.19
N ASN A 90 -7.51 38.65 31.03
CA ASN A 90 -7.48 37.99 32.32
C ASN A 90 -8.25 38.72 33.45
N SER A 91 -8.99 37.94 34.25
CA SER A 91 -9.50 38.17 35.62
C SER A 91 -10.48 39.31 35.92
N THR A 92 -10.62 40.31 35.06
CA THR A 92 -11.52 41.46 35.32
C THR A 92 -12.65 41.62 34.32
N VAL A 93 -12.60 40.94 33.19
CA VAL A 93 -13.61 41.04 32.12
C VAL A 93 -14.25 39.68 31.86
N ALA A 94 -15.51 39.69 31.42
CA ALA A 94 -16.18 38.50 30.92
C ALA A 94 -16.10 38.47 29.39
N LEU A 95 -15.65 37.36 28.82
CA LEU A 95 -15.57 37.10 27.39
C LEU A 95 -16.91 36.60 26.86
N CYS A 96 -17.30 37.09 25.68
CA CYS A 96 -18.61 36.89 25.06
C CYS A 96 -18.51 36.21 23.67
N GLY A 97 -17.43 35.48 23.40
CA GLY A 97 -17.19 34.83 22.11
C GLY A 97 -16.51 35.70 21.06
N GLY A 98 -16.05 35.05 20.00
CA GLY A 98 -15.47 35.66 18.80
C GLY A 98 -16.41 35.57 17.58
N LYS A 99 -17.72 35.37 17.79
CA LYS A 99 -18.73 35.21 16.74
C LYS A 99 -19.11 36.55 16.10
N LEU A 100 -18.22 37.09 15.26
CA LEU A 100 -18.33 38.41 14.63
C LEU A 100 -19.66 38.70 13.91
N MET A 101 -20.32 37.68 13.35
CA MET A 101 -21.57 37.86 12.59
C MET A 101 -22.83 37.55 13.40
N CYS A 102 -22.70 37.35 14.72
CA CYS A 102 -23.79 36.98 15.61
C CYS A 102 -23.93 37.99 16.77
N GLY A 103 -25.17 38.20 17.21
CA GLY A 103 -25.43 38.88 18.48
C GLY A 103 -25.35 37.89 19.65
N PHE A 104 -25.09 38.41 20.85
CA PHE A 104 -25.05 37.63 22.10
C PHE A 104 -25.75 38.38 23.22
N ASP A 105 -26.53 37.67 24.03
CA ASP A 105 -27.27 38.26 25.15
C ASP A 105 -26.62 37.94 26.52
N SER A 106 -25.62 37.07 26.53
CA SER A 106 -24.86 36.66 27.72
C SER A 106 -23.43 36.29 27.34
N CYS A 107 -22.48 36.53 28.24
CA CYS A 107 -21.08 36.19 28.11
C CYS A 107 -20.77 34.98 29.00
N GLY A 108 -19.97 34.02 28.53
CA GLY A 108 -19.88 32.72 29.19
C GLY A 108 -18.64 32.49 30.05
N GLY A 109 -17.86 33.52 30.39
CA GLY A 109 -16.86 33.41 31.47
C GLY A 109 -15.56 34.17 31.23
N ARG A 110 -14.46 33.68 31.81
CA ARG A 110 -13.12 34.32 31.78
C ARG A 110 -12.11 33.58 30.89
N MET A 111 -12.58 32.61 30.10
CA MET A 111 -11.78 31.82 29.18
C MET A 111 -12.15 32.16 27.74
N ALA A 112 -11.21 31.98 26.81
CA ALA A 112 -11.47 32.19 25.40
C ALA A 112 -12.63 31.31 24.94
N GLN A 113 -13.59 31.92 24.26
CA GLN A 113 -14.79 31.26 23.77
C GLN A 113 -14.73 31.08 22.26
N ASP A 114 -15.65 30.29 21.73
CA ASP A 114 -15.81 30.00 20.32
C ASP A 114 -15.64 31.22 19.40
N PHE A 115 -14.81 31.03 18.36
CA PHE A 115 -14.62 32.02 17.30
C PHE A 115 -15.75 31.91 16.27
N PHE A 116 -15.68 32.71 15.21
CA PHE A 116 -16.65 32.61 14.12
C PHE A 116 -16.66 31.18 13.53
N SER A 117 -17.84 30.72 13.12
CA SER A 117 -18.02 29.43 12.45
C SER A 117 -19.00 29.60 11.30
N ALA A 118 -18.77 28.86 10.21
CA ALA A 118 -19.69 28.81 9.07
C ALA A 118 -20.79 27.76 9.25
N THR A 119 -20.63 26.83 10.20
CA THR A 119 -21.54 25.69 10.40
C THR A 119 -22.41 25.83 11.64
N GLU A 120 -22.03 26.70 12.58
CA GLU A 120 -22.82 26.93 13.79
C GLU A 120 -23.85 28.04 13.59
N GLU A 121 -25.02 27.84 14.20
CA GLU A 121 -26.07 28.86 14.26
C GLU A 121 -25.75 29.89 15.35
N CYS A 122 -26.16 31.15 15.16
CA CYS A 122 -25.91 32.21 16.15
C CYS A 122 -26.55 31.97 17.53
N GLY A 123 -27.58 31.13 17.62
CA GLY A 123 -28.22 30.76 18.89
C GLY A 123 -27.50 29.65 19.65
N ALA A 124 -26.42 29.08 19.10
CA ALA A 124 -25.63 28.06 19.79
C ALA A 124 -25.00 28.62 21.07
N PRO A 125 -25.01 27.86 22.17
CA PRO A 125 -24.38 28.30 23.41
C PRO A 125 -22.88 28.52 23.20
N LEU A 126 -22.32 29.52 23.87
CA LEU A 126 -20.89 29.79 23.85
C LEU A 126 -20.13 28.62 24.48
N VAL A 127 -19.20 28.02 23.73
CA VAL A 127 -18.32 26.94 24.20
C VAL A 127 -16.89 27.47 24.33
N TYR A 128 -16.11 26.95 25.27
CA TYR A 128 -14.69 27.30 25.36
C TYR A 128 -13.92 26.79 24.15
N ASP A 129 -13.04 27.62 23.62
CA ASP A 129 -12.16 27.22 22.52
C ASP A 129 -10.83 26.72 23.09
N GLU A 130 -10.73 25.40 23.22
CA GLU A 130 -9.58 24.74 23.81
C GLU A 130 -9.09 23.61 22.89
N ASP A 131 -7.79 23.56 22.61
CA ASP A 131 -7.17 22.51 21.79
C ASP A 131 -6.60 21.40 22.67
N ALA A 132 -6.95 20.16 22.37
CA ALA A 132 -6.36 18.97 22.96
C ALA A 132 -5.41 18.32 21.93
N PRO A 133 -4.13 18.74 21.90
CA PRO A 133 -3.23 18.36 20.81
C PRO A 133 -2.87 16.88 20.85
N SER A 134 -2.60 16.32 19.67
CA SER A 134 -1.95 15.01 19.56
C SER A 134 -0.52 15.06 20.13
N ASN A 135 0.03 13.90 20.50
CA ASN A 135 1.46 13.79 20.88
C ASN A 135 2.37 14.44 19.82
N GLU A 136 2.00 14.29 18.55
CA GLU A 136 2.73 14.87 17.43
C GLU A 136 2.67 16.40 17.45
N ASN A 137 1.47 17.01 17.51
CA ASN A 137 1.33 18.47 17.49
C ASN A 137 1.89 19.13 18.75
N LEU A 138 1.81 18.46 19.91
CA LEU A 138 2.49 18.87 21.14
C LEU A 138 3.99 19.04 20.93
N LEU A 139 4.67 18.01 20.40
CA LEU A 139 6.11 18.06 20.15
C LEU A 139 6.47 19.07 19.06
N LYS A 140 5.70 19.14 17.97
CA LYS A 140 5.91 20.14 16.91
C LYS A 140 5.83 21.56 17.46
N ALA A 141 4.83 21.84 18.30
CA ALA A 141 4.59 23.17 18.84
C ALA A 141 5.70 23.56 19.82
N LEU A 142 6.18 22.62 20.65
CA LEU A 142 7.32 22.84 21.53
C LEU A 142 8.61 23.21 20.77
N ILE A 143 8.88 22.53 19.65
CA ILE A 143 10.03 22.86 18.79
C ILE A 143 9.85 24.24 18.17
N ALA A 144 8.66 24.51 17.63
CA ALA A 144 8.35 25.75 16.94
C ALA A 144 8.35 26.97 17.89
N SER A 145 7.84 26.81 19.12
CA SER A 145 7.72 27.85 20.15
C SER A 145 8.99 28.05 20.99
N ASN A 146 10.09 27.40 20.63
CA ASN A 146 11.34 27.30 21.41
C ASN A 146 11.18 26.50 22.72
N VAL A 147 11.83 25.35 22.79
CA VAL A 147 11.82 24.45 23.96
C VAL A 147 12.29 25.16 25.24
N SER A 148 13.22 26.11 25.13
CA SER A 148 13.70 26.88 26.29
C SER A 148 12.65 27.77 26.93
N ASN A 149 11.63 28.20 26.19
CA ASN A 149 10.54 29.02 26.76
C ASN A 149 9.72 28.24 27.81
N MET A 150 9.72 26.90 27.69
CA MET A 150 9.07 26.01 28.65
C MET A 150 9.89 25.77 29.91
N GLN A 151 11.10 26.34 30.03
CA GLN A 151 11.87 26.33 31.27
C GLN A 151 11.55 27.55 32.17
N VAL A 152 10.71 28.47 31.69
CA VAL A 152 10.29 29.65 32.45
C VAL A 152 9.02 29.31 33.22
N ASP A 153 9.13 29.29 34.56
CA ASP A 153 8.02 28.90 35.45
C ASP A 153 6.74 29.72 35.24
N ASP A 154 6.88 31.03 35.00
CA ASP A 154 5.73 31.93 34.75
C ASP A 154 5.00 31.57 33.44
N THR A 155 5.74 31.28 32.37
CA THR A 155 5.17 30.83 31.09
C THR A 155 4.46 29.50 31.25
N MET A 156 5.07 28.54 31.97
CA MET A 156 4.47 27.24 32.19
C MET A 156 3.23 27.31 33.08
N ALA A 157 3.26 28.13 34.14
CA ALA A 157 2.11 28.36 35.01
C ALA A 157 0.95 29.04 34.27
N TYR A 158 1.27 29.95 33.34
CA TYR A 158 0.28 30.60 32.48
C TYR A 158 -0.38 29.62 31.50
N LEU A 159 0.43 28.84 30.76
CA LEU A 159 -0.06 27.86 29.79
C LEU A 159 -0.93 26.77 30.41
N CYS A 160 -0.61 26.36 31.64
CA CYS A 160 -1.36 25.37 32.40
C CYS A 160 -2.50 25.99 33.23
N ASP A 161 -2.78 27.28 33.05
CA ASP A 161 -3.81 28.05 33.76
C ASP A 161 -3.87 27.81 35.27
N CYS A 162 -2.69 27.72 35.90
CA CYS A 162 -2.53 27.29 37.29
C CYS A 162 -3.21 28.19 38.33
N ASN A 163 -3.71 29.36 37.92
CA ASN A 163 -4.43 30.30 38.78
C ASN A 163 -5.92 30.00 38.86
N HIS A 164 -6.51 29.29 37.89
CA HIS A 164 -7.95 29.03 37.82
C HIS A 164 -8.29 27.54 37.88
N VAL A 165 -7.41 26.66 37.41
CA VAL A 165 -7.62 25.21 37.45
C VAL A 165 -7.21 24.58 38.79
N ASP A 166 -7.68 23.36 39.04
CA ASP A 166 -7.28 22.58 40.22
C ASP A 166 -5.75 22.37 40.27
N PRO A 167 -5.11 22.44 41.46
CA PRO A 167 -3.66 22.26 41.59
C PRO A 167 -3.13 20.96 40.96
N LEU A 168 -3.88 19.85 41.03
CA LEU A 168 -3.48 18.59 40.42
C LEU A 168 -3.47 18.68 38.88
N ALA A 169 -4.43 19.40 38.30
CA ALA A 169 -4.48 19.61 36.85
C ALA A 169 -3.31 20.47 36.37
N CYS A 170 -2.97 21.53 37.13
CA CYS A 170 -1.78 22.34 36.88
C CYS A 170 -0.50 21.48 36.93
N ASP A 171 -0.31 20.67 37.98
CA ASP A 171 0.87 19.82 38.14
C ASP A 171 0.99 18.76 37.01
N ASN A 172 -0.13 18.16 36.60
CA ASN A 172 -0.15 17.21 35.48
C ASN A 172 0.23 17.87 34.15
N CYS A 173 -0.29 19.07 33.87
CA CYS A 173 0.06 19.84 32.67
C CYS A 173 1.56 20.20 32.65
N LYS A 174 2.08 20.72 33.78
CA LYS A 174 3.51 21.00 33.95
C LYS A 174 4.37 19.76 33.74
N GLY A 175 3.96 18.62 34.32
CA GLY A 175 4.63 17.34 34.16
C GLY A 175 4.66 16.86 32.70
N MET A 176 3.56 17.02 31.96
CA MET A 176 3.50 16.68 30.54
C MET A 176 4.45 17.53 29.69
N LEU A 177 4.45 18.86 29.88
CA LEU A 177 5.34 19.77 29.17
C LEU A 177 6.82 19.47 29.51
N ALA A 178 7.13 19.20 30.79
CA ALA A 178 8.46 18.81 31.23
C ALA A 178 8.93 17.46 30.63
N ASN A 179 8.04 16.45 30.58
CA ASN A 179 8.34 15.16 29.95
C ASN A 179 8.57 15.32 28.45
N SER A 180 7.78 16.15 27.78
CA SER A 180 7.88 16.41 26.34
C SER A 180 9.16 17.16 25.97
N THR A 181 9.54 18.18 26.76
CA THR A 181 10.83 18.87 26.57
C THR A 181 12.02 17.96 26.84
N THR A 182 11.93 17.08 27.83
CA THR A 182 12.95 16.05 28.12
C THR A 182 13.06 15.04 26.97
N PHE A 183 11.93 14.60 26.40
CA PHE A 183 11.91 13.73 25.24
C PHE A 183 12.65 14.36 24.04
N LEU A 184 12.34 15.61 23.71
CA LEU A 184 13.02 16.35 22.63
C LEU A 184 14.52 16.48 22.89
N ALA A 185 14.92 16.85 24.11
CA ALA A 185 16.32 16.98 24.48
C ALA A 185 17.09 15.65 24.46
N THR A 186 16.39 14.52 24.66
CA THR A 186 16.99 13.18 24.68
C THR A 186 17.24 12.65 23.27
N TYR A 187 16.34 12.94 22.32
CA TYR A 187 16.31 12.29 21.01
C TYR A 187 16.65 13.19 19.82
N PHE A 188 16.66 14.51 20.00
CA PHE A 188 17.09 15.46 18.96
C PHE A 188 18.42 16.11 19.31
N THR A 189 19.25 16.39 18.29
CA THR A 189 20.47 17.17 18.52
C THR A 189 20.12 18.65 18.77
N PRO A 190 20.86 19.38 19.62
CA PRO A 190 20.61 20.82 19.81
C PRO A 190 20.68 21.64 18.52
N ALA A 191 21.56 21.26 17.60
CA ALA A 191 21.69 21.91 16.29
C ALA A 191 20.44 21.71 15.42
N SER A 192 19.85 20.51 15.45
CA SER A 192 18.62 20.23 14.70
C SER A 192 17.42 21.02 15.24
N LEU A 193 17.25 21.08 16.57
CA LEU A 193 16.20 21.86 17.21
C LEU A 193 16.35 23.36 16.87
N ALA A 194 17.56 23.89 16.88
CA ALA A 194 17.83 25.27 16.49
C ALA A 194 17.51 25.55 15.00
N ALA A 195 17.84 24.62 14.10
CA ALA A 195 17.52 24.73 12.68
C ALA A 195 15.99 24.72 12.44
N LEU A 196 15.27 23.80 13.08
CA LEU A 196 13.81 23.72 13.01
C LEU A 196 13.15 24.99 13.59
N ARG A 197 13.64 25.48 14.74
CA ARG A 197 13.17 26.73 15.35
C ARG A 197 13.40 27.94 14.44
N THR A 198 14.53 28.02 13.76
CA THR A 198 14.85 29.13 12.84
C THR A 198 13.83 29.24 11.71
N MET A 199 13.36 28.11 11.18
CA MET A 199 12.30 28.11 10.17
C MET A 199 10.95 28.58 10.74
N ALA A 200 10.62 28.17 11.97
CA ALA A 200 9.42 28.62 12.67
C ALA A 200 9.41 30.15 12.92
N MET A 201 10.55 30.74 13.29
CA MET A 201 10.68 32.20 13.50
C MET A 201 10.29 33.02 12.26
N ALA A 202 10.63 32.56 11.07
CA ALA A 202 10.27 33.25 9.83
C ALA A 202 8.75 33.29 9.62
N VAL A 203 8.06 32.21 10.00
CA VAL A 203 6.59 32.12 9.95
C VAL A 203 5.94 33.02 10.99
N GLU A 204 6.46 33.10 12.21
CA GLU A 204 5.96 34.03 13.24
C GLU A 204 5.96 35.48 12.74
N ILE A 205 7.03 35.90 12.05
CA ILE A 205 7.13 37.23 11.45
C ILE A 205 6.11 37.40 10.33
N GLU A 206 5.94 36.40 9.46
CA GLU A 206 4.99 36.45 8.35
C GLU A 206 3.53 36.53 8.82
N VAL A 207 3.17 35.72 9.83
CA VAL A 207 1.83 35.74 10.46
C VAL A 207 1.53 37.11 11.06
N ARG A 208 2.50 37.69 11.78
CA ARG A 208 2.34 39.00 12.43
C ARG A 208 2.27 40.15 11.44
N THR A 209 3.13 40.16 10.42
CA THR A 209 3.34 41.34 9.56
C THR A 209 2.58 41.31 8.24
N LYS A 210 2.49 40.15 7.58
CA LYS A 210 1.83 40.02 6.28
C LYS A 210 0.38 39.62 6.41
N LEU A 211 0.09 38.57 7.18
CA LEU A 211 -1.28 38.10 7.38
C LEU A 211 -2.06 38.98 8.35
N LYS A 212 -1.36 39.56 9.34
CA LYS A 212 -1.96 40.31 10.45
C LYS A 212 -3.08 39.50 11.09
N LEU A 213 -2.76 38.24 11.42
CA LEU A 213 -3.72 37.34 12.03
C LEU A 213 -3.97 37.79 13.47
N GLU A 214 -5.23 37.95 13.84
CA GLU A 214 -5.66 38.50 15.14
C GLU A 214 -6.56 37.52 15.87
N MET A 215 -6.40 37.47 17.18
CA MET A 215 -7.30 36.81 18.12
C MET A 215 -8.40 37.81 18.45
N VAL A 216 -9.65 37.37 18.35
CA VAL A 216 -10.81 38.24 18.43
C VAL A 216 -11.79 37.68 19.45
N GLN A 217 -12.14 38.50 20.43
CA GLN A 217 -13.19 38.21 21.41
C GLN A 217 -13.92 39.50 21.75
N PHE A 218 -15.23 39.42 21.91
CA PHE A 218 -15.99 40.44 22.62
C PHE A 218 -15.77 40.28 24.12
N PHE A 219 -15.70 41.38 24.85
CA PHE A 219 -15.68 41.35 26.30
C PHE A 219 -16.54 42.44 26.90
N THR A 220 -16.91 42.26 28.16
CA THR A 220 -17.66 43.22 28.94
C THR A 220 -17.06 43.42 30.33
N ASP A 221 -17.28 44.60 30.89
CA ASP A 221 -16.99 44.92 32.30
C ASP A 221 -17.97 44.26 33.29
N ALA A 222 -19.01 43.59 32.79
CA ALA A 222 -19.94 42.79 33.59
C ALA A 222 -19.24 41.56 34.21
N ALA A 223 -18.93 41.63 35.51
CA ALA A 223 -18.18 40.57 36.20
C ALA A 223 -18.90 39.20 36.24
N ASP A 224 -20.23 39.19 36.17
CA ASP A 224 -21.08 37.99 36.13
C ASP A 224 -21.44 37.54 34.69
N GLY A 225 -20.95 38.26 33.67
CA GLY A 225 -21.21 37.98 32.26
C GLY A 225 -22.64 38.32 31.81
N VAL A 226 -23.48 38.88 32.67
CA VAL A 226 -24.85 39.29 32.33
C VAL A 226 -24.82 40.74 31.86
N ILE A 227 -25.20 40.95 30.60
CA ILE A 227 -25.18 42.30 30.00
C ILE A 227 -26.43 43.06 30.47
N LEU A 228 -26.22 44.06 31.32
CA LEU A 228 -27.24 44.99 31.80
C LEU A 228 -27.07 46.37 31.17
N GLU A 229 -28.12 47.18 31.24
CA GLU A 229 -28.11 48.55 30.73
C GLU A 229 -27.09 49.41 31.50
N GLY A 230 -25.99 49.78 30.83
CA GLY A 230 -24.88 50.54 31.41
C GLY A 230 -23.53 49.82 31.37
N ASN A 231 -23.51 48.50 31.14
CA ASN A 231 -22.26 47.75 30.94
C ASN A 231 -21.63 48.13 29.60
N VAL A 232 -20.31 48.19 29.57
CA VAL A 232 -19.53 48.46 28.36
C VAL A 232 -19.21 47.12 27.71
N VAL A 233 -19.46 47.03 26.41
CA VAL A 233 -19.05 45.91 25.57
C VAL A 233 -18.04 46.43 24.55
N GLU A 234 -16.92 45.73 24.41
CA GLU A 234 -15.85 46.10 23.48
C GLU A 234 -15.42 44.88 22.65
N LEU A 235 -14.93 45.15 21.45
CA LEU A 235 -14.33 44.15 20.57
C LEU A 235 -12.81 44.17 20.77
N SER A 236 -12.26 43.14 21.41
CA SER A 236 -10.81 42.98 21.56
C SER A 236 -10.21 42.36 20.30
N ARG A 237 -9.11 42.94 19.84
CA ARG A 237 -8.31 42.48 18.70
C ARG A 237 -6.85 42.43 19.12
N ILE A 238 -6.30 41.23 19.23
CA ILE A 238 -4.92 41.02 19.70
C ILE A 238 -4.12 40.31 18.62
N PRO A 239 -3.04 40.91 18.09
CA PRO A 239 -2.24 40.27 17.05
C PRO A 239 -1.59 38.97 17.53
N LEU A 240 -1.78 37.89 16.76
CA LEU A 240 -1.20 36.59 17.03
C LEU A 240 0.34 36.64 16.95
N MET A 241 1.03 35.80 17.72
CA MET A 241 2.50 35.72 17.77
C MET A 241 3.20 37.00 18.29
N THR A 242 2.55 37.77 19.17
CA THR A 242 3.14 38.96 19.80
C THR A 242 3.69 38.66 21.19
N ASP A 243 2.90 37.98 22.03
CA ASP A 243 3.31 37.61 23.39
C ASP A 243 4.03 36.24 23.40
N PRO A 244 5.27 36.15 23.94
CA PRO A 244 5.98 34.88 24.12
C PRO A 244 5.22 33.81 24.91
N LYS A 245 4.32 34.20 25.83
CA LYS A 245 3.50 33.28 26.64
C LYS A 245 2.48 32.51 25.80
N LEU A 246 2.04 33.08 24.68
CA LEU A 246 1.03 32.50 23.80
C LEU A 246 1.63 31.78 22.59
N THR A 247 2.92 31.93 22.35
CA THR A 247 3.56 31.38 21.14
C THR A 247 3.29 29.88 20.99
N PHE A 248 3.31 29.11 22.08
CA PHE A 248 3.03 27.68 22.05
C PHE A 248 1.59 27.36 21.61
N THR A 249 0.59 27.97 22.24
CA THR A 249 -0.83 27.74 21.90
C THR A 249 -1.17 28.30 20.53
N ALA A 250 -0.56 29.42 20.14
CA ALA A 250 -0.66 29.94 18.78
C ALA A 250 -0.13 28.95 17.73
N TRP A 251 0.95 28.23 18.01
CA TRP A 251 1.47 27.19 17.10
C TRP A 251 0.52 26.01 16.96
N LEU A 252 -0.15 25.60 18.04
CA LEU A 252 -1.19 24.57 17.99
C LEU A 252 -2.32 24.96 17.02
N TYR A 253 -2.85 26.17 17.16
CA TYR A 253 -3.92 26.70 16.31
C TYR A 253 -3.46 26.87 14.84
N LEU A 254 -2.21 27.27 14.61
CA LEU A 254 -1.64 27.32 13.26
C LEU A 254 -1.51 25.92 12.63
N PHE A 255 -1.23 24.89 13.42
CA PHE A 255 -1.18 23.51 12.92
C PHE A 255 -2.57 22.97 12.61
N GLU A 256 -3.58 23.29 13.41
CA GLU A 256 -4.98 23.01 13.07
C GLU A 256 -5.39 23.67 11.74
N TRP A 257 -4.90 24.89 11.46
CA TRP A 257 -5.10 25.53 10.16
C TRP A 257 -4.40 24.77 9.01
N VAL A 258 -3.18 24.28 9.22
CA VAL A 258 -2.47 23.45 8.22
C VAL A 258 -3.19 22.13 7.97
N GLU A 259 -3.72 21.52 9.02
CA GLU A 259 -4.47 20.25 8.97
C GLU A 259 -5.88 20.41 8.40
N GLY A 260 -6.35 21.65 8.22
CA GLY A 260 -7.70 21.95 7.75
C GLY A 260 -8.78 21.76 8.82
N GLN A 261 -8.37 21.67 10.10
CA GLN A 261 -9.28 21.68 11.24
C GLN A 261 -9.75 23.09 11.58
N ARG A 262 -9.03 24.13 11.15
CA ARG A 262 -9.46 25.53 11.23
C ARG A 262 -9.27 26.24 9.92
N GLU A 263 -9.95 27.37 9.77
CA GLU A 263 -9.79 28.28 8.65
C GLU A 263 -9.32 29.64 9.13
N ALA A 264 -8.55 30.34 8.30
CA ALA A 264 -8.29 31.75 8.48
C ALA A 264 -9.12 32.52 7.46
N VAL A 265 -9.83 33.56 7.92
CA VAL A 265 -10.70 34.38 7.09
C VAL A 265 -10.41 35.85 7.37
N THR A 266 -10.33 36.64 6.30
CA THR A 266 -10.32 38.10 6.36
C THR A 266 -11.75 38.60 6.14
N PHE A 267 -12.29 39.28 7.15
CA PHE A 267 -13.49 40.10 7.05
C PHE A 267 -13.08 41.47 6.54
N GLN A 268 -13.40 41.77 5.29
CA GLN A 268 -13.07 43.02 4.64
C GLN A 268 -14.32 43.89 4.58
N GLY A 269 -14.36 44.96 5.37
CA GLY A 269 -15.42 45.96 5.28
C GLY A 269 -14.92 47.27 4.66
N ASP A 270 -15.81 48.26 4.61
CA ASP A 270 -15.52 49.59 4.06
C ASP A 270 -14.53 50.39 4.92
N THR A 271 -14.50 50.15 6.23
CA THR A 271 -13.71 50.93 7.20
C THR A 271 -12.37 50.27 7.52
N ASP A 272 -12.39 48.96 7.78
CA ASP A 272 -11.20 48.19 8.14
C ASP A 272 -11.32 46.74 7.66
N ALA A 273 -10.21 46.00 7.73
CA ALA A 273 -10.16 44.58 7.50
C ALA A 273 -9.60 43.83 8.71
N LEU A 274 -10.25 42.73 9.07
CA LEU A 274 -9.90 41.89 10.22
C LEU A 274 -9.63 40.46 9.75
N THR A 275 -8.41 39.95 10.00
CA THR A 275 -8.06 38.57 9.68
C THR A 275 -8.01 37.74 10.96
N THR A 276 -8.84 36.71 11.08
CA THR A 276 -8.91 35.86 12.29
C THR A 276 -9.11 34.38 11.95
N LEU A 277 -8.97 33.52 12.96
CA LEU A 277 -9.17 32.08 12.87
C LEU A 277 -10.61 31.70 13.19
N SER A 278 -11.12 30.67 12.53
CA SER A 278 -12.43 30.10 12.81
C SER A 278 -12.42 29.21 14.05
N ASN A 279 -13.61 28.86 14.53
CA ASN A 279 -13.81 27.71 15.41
C ASN A 279 -13.31 26.42 14.72
N PRO A 280 -12.95 25.35 15.45
CA PRO A 280 -12.63 24.06 14.86
C PRO A 280 -13.78 23.54 14.00
N LEU A 281 -13.43 23.13 12.79
CA LEU A 281 -14.30 22.40 11.87
C LEU A 281 -14.33 20.93 12.27
N VAL A 282 -15.53 20.35 12.24
CA VAL A 282 -15.68 18.91 12.42
C VAL A 282 -15.10 18.18 11.20
N ILE A 283 -14.01 17.44 11.39
CA ILE A 283 -13.42 16.61 10.33
C ILE A 283 -14.43 15.52 9.95
N GLN A 284 -15.00 15.62 8.75
CA GLN A 284 -15.81 14.54 8.20
C GLN A 284 -14.88 13.39 7.77
N ARG A 285 -15.05 12.23 8.40
CA ARG A 285 -14.29 11.01 8.09
C ARG A 285 -15.16 10.11 7.23
N ASP A 286 -14.93 10.13 5.93
CA ASP A 286 -15.61 9.24 4.97
C ASP A 286 -14.65 8.11 4.54
N PRO A 287 -14.63 6.97 5.26
CA PRO A 287 -13.78 5.86 4.88
C PRO A 287 -14.20 5.29 3.52
N ALA A 288 -13.23 4.86 2.72
CA ALA A 288 -13.49 4.21 1.45
C ALA A 288 -14.42 2.99 1.64
N ASN A 289 -15.46 2.90 0.80
CA ASN A 289 -16.43 1.81 0.85
C ASN A 289 -15.73 0.46 0.62
N PRO A 290 -15.75 -0.49 1.58
CA PRO A 290 -15.10 -1.78 1.43
C PRO A 290 -15.60 -2.60 0.23
N ARG A 291 -16.81 -2.32 -0.26
CA ARG A 291 -17.39 -2.99 -1.45
C ARG A 291 -16.86 -2.44 -2.77
N GLU A 292 -16.31 -1.23 -2.76
CA GLU A 292 -15.69 -0.61 -3.94
C GLU A 292 -14.21 -0.99 -4.07
N LEU A 293 -13.59 -1.56 -3.03
CA LEU A 293 -12.25 -2.12 -3.12
C LEU A 293 -12.29 -3.43 -3.95
N PRO A 294 -11.61 -3.51 -5.11
CA PRO A 294 -11.67 -4.67 -6.00
C PRO A 294 -10.80 -5.84 -5.51
N LEU A 295 -11.06 -6.34 -4.28
CA LEU A 295 -10.35 -7.50 -3.72
C LEU A 295 -10.76 -8.82 -4.38
N SER A 296 -11.90 -8.84 -5.07
CA SER A 296 -12.48 -10.03 -5.70
C SER A 296 -11.50 -10.73 -6.65
N PHE A 297 -10.82 -10.00 -7.53
CA PHE A 297 -9.96 -10.61 -8.55
C PHE A 297 -8.75 -11.33 -7.93
N SER A 298 -8.04 -10.67 -7.01
CA SER A 298 -6.88 -11.25 -6.32
C SER A 298 -7.26 -12.49 -5.50
N TYR A 299 -8.43 -12.46 -4.85
CA TYR A 299 -8.95 -13.61 -4.12
C TYR A 299 -9.25 -14.80 -5.05
N TYR A 300 -9.94 -14.57 -6.17
CA TYR A 300 -10.24 -15.63 -7.14
C TYR A 300 -8.97 -16.19 -7.78
N ALA A 301 -8.01 -15.34 -8.14
CA ALA A 301 -6.71 -15.77 -8.68
C ALA A 301 -5.93 -16.64 -7.68
N TYR A 302 -5.92 -16.24 -6.41
CA TYR A 302 -5.31 -17.03 -5.33
C TYR A 302 -5.97 -18.40 -5.16
N ARG A 303 -7.31 -18.44 -5.07
CA ARG A 303 -8.07 -19.70 -4.94
C ARG A 303 -7.90 -20.61 -6.15
N LEU A 304 -7.86 -20.03 -7.35
CA LEU A 304 -7.57 -20.77 -8.57
C LEU A 304 -6.17 -21.39 -8.52
N SER A 305 -5.16 -20.62 -8.13
CA SER A 305 -3.79 -21.14 -8.01
C SER A 305 -3.71 -22.31 -7.02
N GLN A 306 -4.42 -22.23 -5.89
CA GLN A 306 -4.55 -23.35 -4.94
C GLN A 306 -5.20 -24.58 -5.56
N TYR A 307 -6.31 -24.41 -6.29
CA TYR A 307 -6.98 -25.51 -7.01
C TYR A 307 -6.04 -26.21 -7.99
N ILE A 308 -5.35 -25.43 -8.84
CA ILE A 308 -4.42 -25.97 -9.85
C ILE A 308 -3.29 -26.76 -9.17
N THR A 309 -2.67 -26.20 -8.14
CA THR A 309 -1.62 -26.87 -7.37
C THR A 309 -2.14 -28.16 -6.74
N GLY A 310 -3.36 -28.16 -6.18
CA GLY A 310 -3.99 -29.33 -5.59
C GLY A 310 -4.24 -30.46 -6.60
N VAL A 311 -4.77 -30.13 -7.79
CA VAL A 311 -4.99 -31.12 -8.87
C VAL A 311 -3.65 -31.72 -9.32
N LEU A 312 -2.65 -30.88 -9.58
CA LEU A 312 -1.32 -31.37 -9.98
C LEU A 312 -0.68 -32.23 -8.90
N PHE A 313 -0.82 -31.87 -7.62
CA PHE A 313 -0.34 -32.68 -6.52
C PHE A 313 -1.00 -34.07 -6.47
N MET A 314 -2.32 -34.13 -6.68
CA MET A 314 -3.05 -35.41 -6.78
C MET A 314 -2.56 -36.26 -7.95
N VAL A 315 -2.36 -35.66 -9.13
CA VAL A 315 -1.82 -36.36 -10.31
C VAL A 315 -0.40 -36.87 -10.03
N ALA A 316 0.45 -36.07 -9.37
CA ALA A 316 1.79 -36.48 -8.98
C ALA A 316 1.79 -37.70 -8.04
N ILE A 317 0.87 -37.75 -7.07
CA ILE A 317 0.69 -38.93 -6.21
C ILE A 317 0.37 -40.18 -7.04
N VAL A 318 -0.57 -40.09 -7.99
CA VAL A 318 -0.96 -41.22 -8.84
C VAL A 318 0.20 -41.68 -9.73
N VAL A 319 0.96 -40.73 -10.30
CA VAL A 319 2.19 -41.02 -11.06
C VAL A 319 3.19 -41.78 -10.19
N CYS A 320 3.47 -41.30 -8.98
CA CYS A 320 4.38 -41.96 -8.04
C CYS A 320 3.92 -43.37 -7.66
N LEU A 321 2.63 -43.57 -7.41
CA LEU A 321 2.06 -44.89 -7.14
C LEU A 321 2.30 -45.84 -8.32
N TYR A 322 2.09 -45.40 -9.56
CA TYR A 322 2.35 -46.23 -10.73
C TYR A 322 3.84 -46.52 -10.95
N ILE A 323 4.73 -45.57 -10.69
CA ILE A 323 6.19 -45.83 -10.73
C ILE A 323 6.56 -46.96 -9.77
N ILE A 324 6.02 -46.92 -8.53
CA ILE A 324 6.28 -47.95 -7.51
C ILE A 324 5.69 -49.30 -7.93
N THR A 325 4.43 -49.34 -8.38
CA THR A 325 3.76 -50.60 -8.72
C THR A 325 4.35 -51.28 -9.97
N ASN A 326 4.90 -50.51 -10.91
CA ASN A 326 5.55 -51.04 -12.11
C ASN A 326 7.08 -51.17 -11.94
N LYS A 327 7.60 -51.21 -10.70
CA LYS A 327 9.02 -51.45 -10.38
C LYS A 327 10.02 -50.49 -11.06
N GLY A 328 9.59 -49.28 -11.41
CA GLY A 328 10.45 -48.28 -12.06
C GLY A 328 10.61 -48.44 -13.57
N ASP A 329 9.84 -49.32 -14.23
CA ASP A 329 9.81 -49.44 -15.69
C ASP A 329 9.04 -48.26 -16.32
N VAL A 330 9.74 -47.12 -16.47
CA VAL A 330 9.13 -45.83 -16.83
C VAL A 330 10.03 -45.05 -17.77
N GLU A 331 9.44 -44.32 -18.72
CA GLU A 331 10.17 -43.36 -19.54
C GLU A 331 10.44 -42.07 -18.76
N TYR A 332 11.61 -42.01 -18.12
CA TYR A 332 12.02 -40.86 -17.31
C TYR A 332 11.99 -39.52 -18.08
N GLY A 333 12.20 -39.54 -19.40
CA GLY A 333 12.10 -38.35 -20.25
C GLY A 333 10.69 -37.74 -20.24
N ASN A 334 9.65 -38.56 -20.20
CA ASN A 334 8.26 -38.11 -20.22
C ASN A 334 7.86 -37.47 -18.88
N ILE A 335 8.38 -37.97 -17.76
CA ILE A 335 8.17 -37.39 -16.43
C ILE A 335 8.65 -35.94 -16.37
N GLY A 336 9.74 -35.60 -17.07
CA GLY A 336 10.26 -34.23 -17.15
C GLY A 336 9.27 -33.21 -17.74
N THR A 337 8.23 -33.68 -18.44
CA THR A 337 7.17 -32.85 -19.03
C THR A 337 5.90 -32.76 -18.16
N PHE A 338 5.99 -33.20 -16.90
CA PHE A 338 4.87 -33.26 -15.94
C PHE A 338 4.02 -31.99 -15.93
N ASN A 339 4.62 -30.82 -15.65
CA ASN A 339 3.86 -29.57 -15.52
C ASN A 339 3.15 -29.21 -16.83
N MET A 340 3.81 -29.39 -17.98
CA MET A 340 3.25 -29.07 -19.28
C MET A 340 2.07 -29.97 -19.62
N VAL A 341 2.28 -31.29 -19.61
CA VAL A 341 1.27 -32.27 -20.07
C VAL A 341 0.14 -32.38 -19.04
N ALA A 342 0.48 -32.59 -17.76
CA ALA A 342 -0.54 -32.75 -16.72
C ALA A 342 -1.34 -31.45 -16.52
N GLY A 343 -0.70 -30.28 -16.59
CA GLY A 343 -1.40 -28.99 -16.48
C GLY A 343 -2.39 -28.77 -17.62
N LEU A 344 -2.00 -29.07 -18.86
CA LEU A 344 -2.90 -28.92 -20.01
C LEU A 344 -4.06 -29.92 -20.00
N VAL A 345 -3.82 -31.15 -19.53
CA VAL A 345 -4.79 -32.25 -19.59
C VAL A 345 -5.75 -32.27 -18.40
N TRP A 346 -5.24 -32.15 -17.17
CA TRP A 346 -6.03 -32.31 -15.94
C TRP A 346 -6.68 -31.01 -15.45
N VAL A 347 -6.09 -29.87 -15.79
CA VAL A 347 -6.56 -28.56 -15.33
C VAL A 347 -7.21 -27.80 -16.48
N GLY A 348 -6.56 -27.79 -17.64
CA GLY A 348 -7.07 -27.16 -18.86
C GLY A 348 -6.47 -25.77 -19.13
N ARG A 349 -6.46 -25.41 -20.42
CA ARG A 349 -5.80 -24.21 -20.97
C ARG A 349 -6.25 -22.89 -20.33
N PRO A 350 -7.56 -22.60 -20.15
CA PRO A 350 -7.97 -21.30 -19.63
C PRO A 350 -7.49 -21.05 -18.19
N MET A 351 -7.46 -22.10 -17.37
CA MET A 351 -7.07 -22.01 -15.97
C MET A 351 -5.56 -21.83 -15.81
N ILE A 352 -4.74 -22.54 -16.60
CA ILE A 352 -3.29 -22.34 -16.60
C ILE A 352 -2.89 -20.99 -17.22
N LEU A 353 -3.64 -20.47 -18.19
CA LEU A 353 -3.47 -19.10 -18.71
C LEU A 353 -3.70 -18.06 -17.61
N LEU A 354 -4.80 -18.20 -16.87
CA LEU A 354 -5.12 -17.29 -15.78
C LEU A 354 -4.07 -17.37 -14.65
N ARG A 355 -3.55 -18.57 -14.37
CA ARG A 355 -2.41 -18.74 -13.45
C ARG A 355 -1.16 -18.00 -13.96
N ALA A 356 -0.83 -18.13 -15.24
CA ALA A 356 0.28 -17.41 -15.84
C ALA A 356 0.12 -15.89 -15.71
N PHE A 357 -1.07 -15.36 -16.04
CA PHE A 357 -1.35 -13.93 -15.91
C PHE A 357 -1.27 -13.44 -14.47
N SER A 358 -1.71 -14.23 -13.49
CA SER A 358 -1.55 -13.87 -12.08
C SER A 358 -0.08 -13.73 -11.67
N ALA A 359 0.79 -14.62 -12.16
CA ALA A 359 2.22 -14.54 -11.93
C ALA A 359 2.86 -13.31 -12.62
N ILE A 360 2.45 -13.03 -13.85
CA ILE A 360 2.90 -11.83 -14.59
C ILE A 360 2.44 -10.55 -13.88
N SER A 361 1.22 -10.52 -13.34
CA SER A 361 0.73 -9.41 -12.52
C SER A 361 1.60 -9.21 -11.29
N VAL A 362 1.93 -10.28 -10.55
CA VAL A 362 2.84 -10.21 -9.39
C VAL A 362 4.22 -9.67 -9.78
N LEU A 363 4.79 -10.12 -10.90
CA LEU A 363 6.07 -9.63 -11.42
C LEU A 363 6.03 -8.19 -11.95
N ALA A 364 4.84 -7.68 -12.27
CA ALA A 364 4.60 -6.31 -12.72
C ALA A 364 4.18 -5.36 -11.58
N THR A 365 4.06 -5.87 -10.35
CA THR A 365 3.71 -5.10 -9.15
C THR A 365 4.84 -5.08 -8.13
N ALA A 366 4.99 -3.97 -7.43
CA ALA A 366 5.83 -3.87 -6.25
C ALA A 366 5.17 -4.62 -5.09
N ASN A 367 5.97 -5.31 -4.28
CA ASN A 367 5.48 -5.88 -3.03
C ASN A 367 5.41 -4.79 -1.97
N MET A 368 4.20 -4.56 -1.45
CA MET A 368 3.92 -3.53 -0.47
C MET A 368 3.24 -4.17 0.73
N GLU A 369 3.78 -3.94 1.92
CA GLU A 369 3.18 -4.39 3.16
C GLU A 369 2.75 -3.19 4.02
N LEU A 370 1.53 -3.29 4.56
CA LEU A 370 1.00 -2.34 5.53
C LEU A 370 1.30 -2.86 6.93
N THR A 371 2.27 -2.25 7.61
CA THR A 371 2.57 -2.56 9.01
C THR A 371 1.98 -1.51 9.91
N ARG A 372 1.33 -1.96 10.98
CA ARG A 372 0.82 -1.10 12.04
C ARG A 372 1.64 -1.30 13.31
N SER A 373 2.30 -0.25 13.78
CA SER A 373 2.79 -0.15 15.15
C SER A 373 1.76 0.60 16.02
N PRO A 374 1.90 0.61 17.35
CA PRO A 374 1.01 1.39 18.22
C PRO A 374 1.00 2.89 17.91
N VAL A 375 2.07 3.39 17.29
CA VAL A 375 2.29 4.83 17.05
C VAL A 375 2.18 5.21 15.57
N LEU A 376 2.60 4.34 14.66
CA LEU A 376 2.70 4.63 13.24
C LEU A 376 2.07 3.50 12.41
N THR A 377 1.31 3.88 11.40
CA THR A 377 0.94 2.96 10.32
C THR A 377 1.79 3.30 9.11
N ARG A 378 2.56 2.33 8.61
CA ARG A 378 3.48 2.53 7.49
C ARG A 378 3.22 1.52 6.39
N ILE A 379 3.35 1.98 5.16
CA ILE A 379 3.45 1.13 3.99
C ILE A 379 4.93 1.09 3.61
N TYR A 380 5.51 -0.09 3.47
CA TYR A 380 6.90 -0.23 3.04
C TYR A 380 7.02 -1.24 1.88
N ALA A 381 7.98 -0.97 1.00
CA ALA A 381 8.33 -1.90 -0.06
C ALA A 381 9.32 -2.93 0.47
N ASP A 382 8.93 -4.18 0.45
CA ASP A 382 9.82 -5.27 0.84
C ASP A 382 10.68 -5.71 -0.36
N THR A 383 11.94 -6.03 -0.10
CA THR A 383 12.86 -6.50 -1.16
C THR A 383 12.97 -8.02 -1.09
N TYR A 384 12.45 -8.67 -2.11
CA TYR A 384 12.54 -10.11 -2.19
C TYR A 384 13.92 -10.58 -2.67
N PRO A 385 14.43 -11.70 -2.12
CA PRO A 385 15.63 -12.31 -2.63
C PRO A 385 15.46 -12.72 -4.10
N TRP A 386 16.52 -12.57 -4.90
CA TRP A 386 16.53 -12.86 -6.34
C TRP A 386 15.95 -14.26 -6.69
N PHE A 387 16.13 -15.26 -5.84
CA PHE A 387 15.65 -16.62 -6.10
C PHE A 387 14.11 -16.73 -6.09
N THR A 388 13.42 -15.93 -5.31
CA THR A 388 11.94 -15.89 -5.31
C THR A 388 11.39 -15.24 -6.57
N THR A 389 12.15 -14.28 -7.14
CA THR A 389 11.85 -13.70 -8.45
C THR A 389 11.96 -14.77 -9.53
N PHE A 390 13.02 -15.58 -9.53
CA PHE A 390 13.16 -16.69 -10.47
C PHE A 390 12.11 -17.79 -10.25
N LEU A 391 11.70 -18.04 -9.02
CA LEU A 391 10.58 -18.97 -8.74
C LEU A 391 9.27 -18.44 -9.34
N SER A 392 8.98 -17.14 -9.14
CA SER A 392 7.81 -16.46 -9.70
C SER A 392 7.84 -16.41 -11.23
N THR A 393 9.00 -16.23 -11.86
CA THR A 393 9.11 -16.34 -13.33
C THR A 393 8.96 -17.77 -13.81
N GLY A 394 9.20 -18.78 -12.97
CA GLY A 394 8.85 -20.17 -13.26
C GLY A 394 7.36 -20.35 -13.53
N GLU A 395 6.51 -19.61 -12.82
CA GLU A 395 5.05 -19.60 -13.03
C GLU A 395 4.63 -18.89 -14.34
N VAL A 396 5.50 -18.08 -14.95
CA VAL A 396 5.25 -17.54 -16.30
C VAL A 396 5.29 -18.66 -17.36
N SER A 397 5.97 -19.78 -17.07
CA SER A 397 6.06 -20.93 -17.99
C SER A 397 4.71 -21.55 -18.34
N TRP A 398 3.67 -21.35 -17.53
CA TRP A 398 2.31 -21.76 -17.87
C TRP A 398 1.80 -21.11 -19.16
N LEU A 399 2.21 -19.87 -19.44
CA LEU A 399 1.91 -19.19 -20.70
C LEU A 399 2.66 -19.86 -21.87
N VAL A 400 3.92 -20.21 -21.65
CA VAL A 400 4.75 -20.93 -22.65
C VAL A 400 4.09 -22.26 -23.03
N PHE A 401 3.61 -23.04 -22.06
CA PHE A 401 2.98 -24.34 -22.34
C PHE A 401 1.74 -24.21 -23.24
N VAL A 402 0.97 -23.14 -23.08
CA VAL A 402 -0.21 -22.88 -23.93
C VAL A 402 0.22 -22.47 -25.33
N ILE A 403 1.22 -21.60 -25.45
CA ILE A 403 1.77 -21.18 -26.75
C ILE A 403 2.35 -22.38 -27.49
N ASP A 404 3.16 -23.19 -26.82
CA ASP A 404 3.81 -24.36 -27.38
C ASP A 404 2.80 -25.42 -27.79
N ASP A 405 1.74 -25.65 -27.01
CA ASP A 405 0.69 -26.58 -27.42
C ASP A 405 -0.01 -26.10 -28.71
N VAL A 406 -0.41 -24.82 -28.79
CA VAL A 406 -1.04 -24.27 -30.00
C VAL A 406 -0.09 -24.33 -31.20
N ALA A 407 1.19 -24.00 -31.00
CA ALA A 407 2.22 -24.06 -32.03
C ALA A 407 2.53 -25.51 -32.47
N SER A 408 2.43 -26.48 -31.56
CA SER A 408 2.73 -27.90 -31.85
C SER A 408 1.81 -28.51 -32.91
N VAL A 409 0.55 -28.05 -32.97
CA VAL A 409 -0.42 -28.45 -33.99
C VAL A 409 0.06 -28.06 -35.40
N ILE A 410 0.74 -26.91 -35.51
CA ILE A 410 1.25 -26.40 -36.78
C ILE A 410 2.56 -27.11 -37.15
N MET A 411 3.43 -27.37 -36.18
CA MET A 411 4.81 -27.84 -36.44
C MET A 411 5.01 -29.32 -36.64
N LYS A 412 4.21 -30.16 -35.98
CA LYS A 412 4.35 -31.63 -36.06
C LYS A 412 5.78 -32.13 -35.73
N GLU A 413 6.34 -31.65 -34.62
CA GLU A 413 7.78 -31.44 -34.40
C GLU A 413 8.63 -32.66 -33.92
N HIS A 414 8.14 -33.90 -34.00
CA HIS A 414 8.66 -34.93 -33.08
C HIS A 414 10.02 -35.57 -33.39
N THR A 415 10.49 -35.51 -34.64
CA THR A 415 11.69 -36.24 -35.06
C THR A 415 12.72 -35.31 -35.67
N ALA A 416 13.18 -34.36 -34.85
CA ALA A 416 14.09 -33.32 -35.29
C ALA A 416 15.51 -33.57 -34.74
N GLU A 417 16.48 -33.78 -35.62
CA GLU A 417 17.90 -33.91 -35.23
C GLU A 417 18.63 -32.57 -35.38
N CYS A 418 19.32 -32.13 -34.32
CA CYS A 418 20.09 -30.90 -34.35
C CYS A 418 21.32 -31.02 -35.27
N LYS A 419 21.41 -30.14 -36.28
CA LYS A 419 22.52 -30.03 -37.26
C LYS A 419 23.85 -29.57 -36.67
N ILE A 420 23.86 -29.07 -35.43
CA ILE A 420 25.05 -28.53 -34.77
C ILE A 420 26.00 -29.68 -34.40
N LYS A 421 27.18 -29.71 -35.02
CA LYS A 421 28.17 -30.79 -34.84
C LYS A 421 28.98 -30.69 -33.54
N ASN A 422 29.18 -29.46 -33.01
CA ASN A 422 29.90 -29.27 -31.76
C ASN A 422 29.04 -29.73 -30.59
N LYS A 423 29.51 -30.73 -29.83
CA LYS A 423 28.77 -31.34 -28.70
C LYS A 423 28.38 -30.34 -27.62
N VAL A 424 29.27 -29.41 -27.25
CA VAL A 424 29.00 -28.41 -26.21
C VAL A 424 27.97 -27.39 -26.70
N MET A 425 28.14 -26.89 -27.93
CA MET A 425 27.21 -25.95 -28.53
C MET A 425 25.84 -26.59 -28.77
N LYS A 426 25.79 -27.87 -29.17
CA LYS A 426 24.55 -28.64 -29.33
C LYS A 426 23.80 -28.77 -28.01
N LEU A 427 24.50 -29.04 -26.91
CA LEU A 427 23.89 -29.12 -25.58
C LEU A 427 23.31 -27.76 -25.15
N LEU A 428 24.12 -26.69 -25.23
CA LEU A 428 23.69 -25.34 -24.84
C LEU A 428 22.55 -24.80 -25.71
N ALA A 429 22.65 -24.97 -27.03
CA ALA A 429 21.59 -24.57 -27.95
C ALA A 429 20.32 -25.41 -27.77
N GLY A 430 20.45 -26.70 -27.47
CA GLY A 430 19.32 -27.58 -27.18
C GLY A 430 18.59 -27.20 -25.88
N GLN A 431 19.33 -26.95 -24.81
CA GLN A 431 18.75 -26.61 -23.51
C GLN A 431 18.25 -25.17 -23.47
N LEU A 432 19.06 -24.18 -23.85
CA LEU A 432 18.71 -22.77 -23.63
C LEU A 432 17.97 -22.13 -24.82
N LEU A 433 18.33 -22.47 -26.06
CA LEU A 433 17.80 -21.77 -27.25
C LEU A 433 16.61 -22.48 -27.88
N ALA A 434 16.60 -23.82 -27.87
CA ALA A 434 15.52 -24.62 -28.45
C ALA A 434 14.39 -24.90 -27.44
N ASN A 435 14.61 -24.70 -26.13
CA ASN A 435 13.57 -24.81 -25.11
C ASN A 435 12.98 -23.44 -24.80
N SER A 436 11.83 -23.15 -25.40
CA SER A 436 10.98 -21.97 -25.17
C SER A 436 10.76 -21.68 -23.68
N GLY A 437 10.55 -22.73 -22.86
CA GLY A 437 10.34 -22.62 -21.42
C GLY A 437 11.57 -22.09 -20.68
N GLN A 438 12.75 -22.69 -20.90
CA GLN A 438 13.99 -22.23 -20.27
C GLN A 438 14.39 -20.84 -20.74
N LEU A 439 14.22 -20.55 -22.03
CA LEU A 439 14.51 -19.24 -22.61
C LEU A 439 13.63 -18.14 -21.99
N SER A 440 12.32 -18.36 -21.92
CA SER A 440 11.37 -17.43 -21.30
C SER A 440 11.66 -17.26 -19.81
N TRP A 441 11.96 -18.35 -19.10
CA TRP A 441 12.26 -18.33 -17.67
C TRP A 441 13.50 -17.50 -17.33
N VAL A 442 14.61 -17.74 -18.05
CA VAL A 442 15.88 -17.01 -17.83
C VAL A 442 15.75 -15.55 -18.26
N SER A 443 15.14 -15.26 -19.40
CA SER A 443 15.01 -13.88 -19.90
C SER A 443 14.11 -13.02 -19.00
N SER A 444 12.91 -13.50 -18.65
CA SER A 444 12.00 -12.80 -17.74
C SER A 444 12.56 -12.71 -16.32
N GLY A 445 13.25 -13.76 -15.84
CA GLY A 445 13.91 -13.80 -14.53
C GLY A 445 15.03 -12.79 -14.42
N LEU A 446 15.93 -12.75 -15.42
CA LEU A 446 17.03 -11.79 -15.47
C LEU A 446 16.50 -10.37 -15.59
N TRP A 447 15.50 -10.12 -16.45
CA TRP A 447 14.91 -8.80 -16.57
C TRP A 447 14.28 -8.34 -15.25
N SER A 448 13.59 -9.23 -14.52
CA SER A 448 12.93 -8.91 -13.24
C SER A 448 13.89 -8.79 -12.07
N ALA A 449 15.03 -9.50 -12.12
CA ALA A 449 16.10 -9.34 -11.15
C ALA A 449 16.92 -8.05 -11.36
N LEU A 450 17.18 -7.66 -12.61
CA LEU A 450 17.96 -6.46 -12.94
C LEU A 450 17.15 -5.16 -12.84
N THR A 451 15.83 -5.24 -13.03
CA THR A 451 14.94 -4.07 -13.01
C THR A 451 13.69 -4.39 -12.16
N PRO A 452 13.83 -4.44 -10.82
CA PRO A 452 12.71 -4.68 -9.93
C PRO A 452 11.67 -3.54 -10.02
N VAL A 453 10.41 -3.88 -9.77
CA VAL A 453 9.31 -2.90 -9.78
C VAL A 453 9.32 -2.11 -8.47
N HIS A 454 9.34 -0.79 -8.58
CA HIS A 454 9.21 0.14 -7.46
C HIS A 454 7.84 0.82 -7.49
N HIS A 455 7.32 1.14 -6.31
CA HIS A 455 6.11 1.95 -6.18
C HIS A 455 6.42 3.44 -6.37
N ILE A 456 5.41 4.20 -6.75
CA ILE A 456 5.46 5.65 -6.86
C ILE A 456 4.32 6.21 -6.01
N ALA A 457 4.67 6.99 -4.98
CA ALA A 457 3.71 7.75 -4.19
C ALA A 457 3.89 9.24 -4.50
N ARG A 458 2.84 9.90 -4.95
CA ARG A 458 2.78 11.35 -5.14
C ARG A 458 1.63 11.90 -4.31
N VAL A 459 1.90 12.90 -3.48
CA VAL A 459 0.85 13.62 -2.75
C VAL A 459 0.61 14.92 -3.50
N GLY A 460 -0.63 15.16 -3.88
CA GLY A 460 -1.05 16.35 -4.62
C GLY A 460 -2.50 16.62 -4.29
N ARG A 461 -2.73 17.49 -3.30
CA ARG A 461 -4.07 17.85 -2.83
C ARG A 461 -4.62 18.96 -3.73
N ILE A 462 -5.54 18.63 -4.60
CA ILE A 462 -6.24 19.55 -5.50
C ILE A 462 -7.72 19.28 -5.34
N CYS A 463 -8.48 20.31 -4.98
CA CYS A 463 -9.94 20.26 -4.93
C CYS A 463 -10.50 21.24 -5.96
N THR A 464 -11.39 20.76 -6.80
CA THR A 464 -12.11 21.57 -7.78
C THR A 464 -13.59 21.58 -7.41
N LEU A 465 -14.13 22.79 -7.25
CA LEU A 465 -15.57 22.99 -7.05
C LEU A 465 -16.26 22.76 -8.39
N ILE A 466 -17.05 21.69 -8.49
CA ILE A 466 -17.86 21.41 -9.67
C ILE A 466 -19.14 22.25 -9.61
N SER A 467 -19.77 22.29 -8.43
CA SER A 467 -20.91 23.16 -8.13
C SER A 467 -20.76 23.71 -6.72
N VAL A 468 -20.82 25.05 -6.59
CA VAL A 468 -20.86 25.73 -5.29
C VAL A 468 -21.97 25.11 -4.45
N ASP A 469 -21.65 24.80 -3.18
CA ASP A 469 -22.52 24.19 -2.16
C ASP A 469 -23.03 22.77 -2.41
N MET A 470 -22.72 22.13 -3.55
CA MET A 470 -23.28 20.82 -3.91
C MET A 470 -22.23 19.75 -4.20
N ASP A 471 -21.13 20.10 -4.87
CA ASP A 471 -20.17 19.11 -5.35
C ASP A 471 -18.74 19.66 -5.43
N VAL A 472 -17.81 18.93 -4.81
CA VAL A 472 -16.39 19.20 -4.82
C VAL A 472 -15.64 17.90 -5.10
N GLU A 473 -14.84 17.89 -6.16
CA GLU A 473 -13.97 16.77 -6.48
C GLU A 473 -12.57 17.05 -5.96
N CYS A 474 -12.11 16.23 -5.02
CA CYS A 474 -10.78 16.34 -4.43
C CYS A 474 -9.91 15.13 -4.81
N SER A 475 -8.77 15.39 -5.44
CA SER A 475 -7.68 14.44 -5.58
C SER A 475 -6.62 14.74 -4.53
N SER A 476 -6.24 13.76 -3.70
CA SER A 476 -5.28 13.95 -2.61
C SER A 476 -3.88 13.45 -2.94
N GLY A 477 -3.77 12.44 -3.79
CA GLY A 477 -2.52 11.82 -4.18
C GLY A 477 -2.74 10.63 -5.12
N LEU A 478 -1.63 10.18 -5.69
CA LEU A 478 -1.52 9.06 -6.60
C LEU A 478 -0.56 8.05 -6.00
N PHE A 479 -1.04 6.81 -5.83
CA PHE A 479 -0.22 5.69 -5.37
C PHE A 479 -0.21 4.59 -6.42
N GLU A 480 0.87 4.50 -7.17
CA GLU A 480 1.09 3.49 -8.20
C GLU A 480 2.00 2.39 -7.65
N TYR A 481 1.52 1.15 -7.61
CA TYR A 481 2.31 -0.01 -7.18
C TYR A 481 2.44 -1.07 -8.28
N GLY A 482 1.92 -0.81 -9.49
CA GLY A 482 1.97 -1.72 -10.63
C GLY A 482 2.27 -0.98 -11.93
N ILE A 483 3.05 -1.61 -12.81
CA ILE A 483 3.49 -1.02 -14.07
C ILE A 483 2.87 -1.80 -15.24
N PRO A 484 1.86 -1.26 -15.95
CA PRO A 484 1.21 -1.96 -17.06
C PRO A 484 2.16 -2.29 -18.21
N SER A 485 3.11 -1.40 -18.53
CA SER A 485 4.10 -1.65 -19.58
C SER A 485 4.99 -2.85 -19.25
N ARG A 486 5.25 -3.09 -17.95
CA ARG A 486 6.00 -4.26 -17.48
C ARG A 486 5.21 -5.55 -17.71
N PHE A 487 3.91 -5.54 -17.39
CA PHE A 487 3.02 -6.67 -17.64
C PHE A 487 3.02 -7.07 -19.12
N TYR A 488 2.74 -6.12 -20.02
CA TYR A 488 2.74 -6.38 -21.46
C TYR A 488 4.12 -6.77 -21.98
N GLY A 489 5.17 -6.17 -21.44
CA GLY A 489 6.52 -6.52 -21.84
C GLY A 489 6.90 -7.95 -21.45
N ILE A 490 6.48 -8.46 -20.29
CA ILE A 490 6.74 -9.87 -19.91
C ILE A 490 5.99 -10.81 -20.86
N VAL A 491 4.72 -10.51 -21.17
CA VAL A 491 3.94 -11.27 -22.17
C VAL A 491 4.66 -11.29 -23.52
N LEU A 492 5.16 -10.13 -23.96
CA LEU A 492 5.87 -9.98 -25.24
C LEU A 492 7.21 -10.74 -25.24
N VAL A 493 7.98 -10.69 -24.15
CA VAL A 493 9.23 -11.46 -24.00
C VAL A 493 8.96 -12.96 -24.05
N THR A 494 7.90 -13.44 -23.39
CA THR A 494 7.50 -14.84 -23.43
C THR A 494 7.11 -15.27 -24.85
N PHE A 495 6.28 -14.49 -25.54
CA PHE A 495 5.87 -14.80 -26.92
C PHE A 495 7.06 -14.75 -27.89
N ALA A 496 7.88 -13.71 -27.82
CA ALA A 496 9.08 -13.57 -28.63
C ALA A 496 10.09 -14.70 -28.38
N GLY A 497 10.25 -15.12 -27.12
CA GLY A 497 11.06 -16.28 -26.75
C GLY A 497 10.57 -17.57 -27.38
N CYS A 498 9.25 -17.82 -27.36
CA CYS A 498 8.64 -18.98 -28.03
C CYS A 498 8.88 -18.93 -29.55
N CYS A 499 8.62 -17.78 -30.18
CA CYS A 499 8.87 -17.59 -31.61
C CYS A 499 10.35 -17.78 -31.98
N PHE A 500 11.27 -17.26 -31.17
CA PHE A 500 12.70 -17.43 -31.39
C PHE A 500 13.10 -18.90 -31.29
N ALA A 501 12.67 -19.60 -30.24
CA ALA A 501 12.97 -21.03 -30.04
C ALA A 501 12.43 -21.86 -31.21
N TYR A 502 11.23 -21.57 -31.67
CA TYR A 502 10.62 -22.16 -32.86
C TYR A 502 11.47 -21.92 -34.13
N LEU A 503 11.83 -20.66 -34.42
CA LEU A 503 12.59 -20.32 -35.63
C LEU A 503 13.98 -20.95 -35.58
N PHE A 504 14.56 -21.03 -34.39
CA PHE A 504 15.82 -21.71 -34.14
C PHE A 504 15.71 -23.21 -34.45
N LYS A 505 14.67 -23.89 -33.97
CA LYS A 505 14.41 -25.29 -34.31
C LYS A 505 14.24 -25.48 -35.80
N TRP A 506 13.40 -24.67 -36.45
CA TRP A 506 13.16 -24.74 -37.89
C TRP A 506 14.46 -24.60 -38.71
N ARG A 507 15.36 -23.71 -38.29
CA ARG A 507 16.62 -23.45 -39.01
C ARG A 507 17.71 -24.49 -38.77
N TYR A 508 17.79 -25.03 -37.55
CA TYR A 508 18.92 -25.84 -37.08
C TYR A 508 18.60 -27.31 -36.84
N TYR A 509 17.33 -27.72 -36.90
CA TYR A 509 16.94 -29.11 -36.78
C TYR A 509 16.46 -29.66 -38.13
N VAL A 510 16.83 -30.89 -38.46
CA VAL A 510 16.29 -31.64 -39.61
C VAL A 510 15.14 -32.48 -39.12
N HIS A 511 13.95 -32.23 -39.65
CA HIS A 511 12.84 -33.16 -39.51
C HIS A 511 13.17 -34.42 -40.32
N HIS A 512 13.36 -35.53 -39.62
CA HIS A 512 13.27 -36.85 -40.23
C HIS A 512 11.81 -37.27 -40.21
N ASP A 513 11.33 -37.91 -41.26
CA ASP A 513 10.07 -38.66 -41.17
C ASP A 513 10.29 -39.78 -40.16
N GLY A 514 9.80 -39.59 -38.94
CA GLY A 514 9.85 -40.61 -37.91
C GLY A 514 8.97 -41.81 -38.28
N PRO A 515 9.34 -43.04 -37.88
CA PRO A 515 8.57 -44.25 -38.19
C PRO A 515 7.15 -44.28 -37.58
N HIS A 516 6.79 -43.36 -36.68
CA HIS A 516 5.56 -43.46 -35.90
C HIS A 516 4.30 -43.06 -36.70
N LYS A 517 3.72 -44.05 -37.39
CA LYS A 517 2.41 -43.98 -38.06
C LYS A 517 1.20 -43.95 -37.11
N ALA A 518 1.38 -44.12 -35.80
CA ALA A 518 0.26 -44.25 -34.86
C ALA A 518 -0.28 -42.89 -34.40
N SER A 519 -1.35 -42.40 -35.04
CA SER A 519 -2.25 -41.41 -34.42
C SER A 519 -3.20 -42.12 -33.46
N SER A 520 -2.75 -42.39 -32.24
CA SER A 520 -3.63 -42.91 -31.18
C SER A 520 -4.58 -41.81 -30.68
N PHE A 521 -5.84 -42.15 -30.47
CA PHE A 521 -6.86 -41.23 -29.94
C PHE A 521 -6.71 -41.00 -28.43
N PHE A 522 -6.05 -41.92 -27.73
CA PHE A 522 -5.70 -41.82 -26.32
C PHE A 522 -4.71 -40.68 -26.03
N LEU A 523 -3.83 -40.34 -26.98
CA LEU A 523 -2.78 -39.33 -26.80
C LEU A 523 -3.28 -37.92 -27.18
N PRO A 524 -3.33 -36.96 -26.24
CA PRO A 524 -3.54 -35.55 -26.58
C PRO A 524 -2.34 -35.02 -27.38
N ALA A 525 -2.57 -33.98 -28.20
CA ALA A 525 -1.53 -33.39 -29.06
C ALA A 525 -0.25 -33.01 -28.29
N VAL A 526 -0.38 -32.43 -27.10
CA VAL A 526 0.76 -32.11 -26.23
C VAL A 526 1.61 -33.34 -25.89
N ALA A 527 0.98 -34.47 -25.53
CA ALA A 527 1.70 -35.70 -25.20
C ALA A 527 2.31 -36.30 -26.47
N LYS A 528 1.57 -36.28 -27.58
CA LYS A 528 2.03 -36.78 -28.88
C LYS A 528 3.31 -36.11 -29.36
N TYR A 529 3.55 -34.84 -29.06
CA TYR A 529 4.73 -34.11 -29.55
C TYR A 529 5.84 -33.94 -28.51
N ASN A 530 5.59 -34.25 -27.23
CA ASN A 530 6.56 -34.07 -26.15
C ASN A 530 7.03 -35.37 -25.50
N PHE A 531 6.36 -36.51 -25.73
CA PHE A 531 6.75 -37.80 -25.17
C PHE A 531 7.77 -38.54 -26.03
N ASN A 532 8.81 -39.10 -25.42
CA ASN A 532 9.72 -39.97 -26.12
C ASN A 532 9.14 -41.39 -26.25
N PHE A 533 8.98 -41.86 -27.49
CA PHE A 533 8.47 -43.19 -27.79
C PHE A 533 9.52 -44.17 -28.33
N HIS A 534 10.78 -43.76 -28.48
CA HIS A 534 11.82 -44.55 -29.17
C HIS A 534 12.04 -45.95 -28.58
N LYS A 535 11.83 -46.13 -27.27
CA LYS A 535 11.99 -47.42 -26.57
C LYS A 535 10.68 -48.16 -26.34
N TRP A 536 9.58 -47.61 -26.85
CA TRP A 536 8.21 -48.04 -26.55
C TRP A 536 7.45 -48.53 -27.78
N GLU A 537 8.16 -49.05 -28.79
CA GLU A 537 7.56 -49.61 -30.01
C GLU A 537 8.03 -51.06 -30.22
N VAL A 538 7.09 -51.98 -30.46
CA VAL A 538 7.35 -53.40 -30.75
C VAL A 538 6.35 -53.88 -31.79
N ASN A 539 6.83 -54.54 -32.86
CA ASN A 539 5.98 -55.12 -33.92
C ASN A 539 4.93 -54.13 -34.47
N ASP A 540 5.37 -52.92 -34.86
CA ASP A 540 4.52 -51.81 -35.35
C ASP A 540 3.41 -51.35 -34.37
N THR A 541 3.47 -51.76 -33.11
CA THR A 541 2.54 -51.34 -32.04
C THR A 541 3.25 -50.43 -31.05
N LEU A 542 2.67 -49.25 -30.81
CA LEU A 542 3.16 -48.27 -29.84
C LEU A 542 2.59 -48.59 -28.46
N TYR A 543 3.44 -48.58 -27.45
CA TYR A 543 3.07 -48.78 -26.05
C TYR A 543 3.27 -47.50 -25.25
N LEU A 544 2.46 -47.31 -24.22
CA LEU A 544 2.55 -46.18 -23.30
C LEU A 544 2.69 -46.69 -21.87
N ASP A 545 3.75 -46.27 -21.17
CA ASP A 545 3.94 -46.62 -19.76
C ASP A 545 2.84 -46.00 -18.88
N LYS A 546 2.44 -46.68 -17.79
CA LYS A 546 1.32 -46.19 -16.95
C LYS A 546 1.55 -44.78 -16.38
N PRO A 547 2.75 -44.39 -15.94
CA PRO A 547 3.01 -43.01 -15.54
C PRO A 547 2.76 -41.99 -16.65
N SER A 548 3.29 -42.20 -17.86
CA SER A 548 2.99 -41.32 -19.01
C SER A 548 1.51 -41.36 -19.42
N ALA A 549 0.82 -42.49 -19.22
CA ALA A 549 -0.62 -42.60 -19.40
C ALA A 549 -1.38 -41.66 -18.43
N VAL A 550 -0.98 -41.60 -17.16
CA VAL A 550 -1.58 -40.65 -16.19
C VAL A 550 -1.33 -39.20 -16.59
N LEU A 551 -0.11 -38.86 -17.01
CA LEU A 551 0.18 -37.50 -17.49
C LEU A 551 -0.73 -37.11 -18.65
N SER A 552 -0.99 -38.03 -19.57
CA SER A 552 -1.89 -37.85 -20.72
C SER A 552 -3.39 -38.02 -20.40
N GLY A 553 -3.76 -38.15 -19.11
CA GLY A 553 -5.14 -38.17 -18.63
C GLY A 553 -5.81 -39.54 -18.70
N ILE A 554 -5.02 -40.61 -18.65
CA ILE A 554 -5.49 -42.00 -18.73
C ILE A 554 -5.16 -42.72 -17.43
N LEU A 555 -6.19 -43.27 -16.79
CA LEU A 555 -6.04 -44.12 -15.60
C LEU A 555 -6.16 -45.58 -16.00
N ILE A 556 -5.22 -46.41 -15.55
CA ILE A 556 -5.16 -47.82 -15.92
C ILE A 556 -5.26 -48.67 -14.66
N PHE A 557 -6.32 -49.47 -14.58
CA PHE A 557 -6.44 -50.51 -13.56
C PHE A 557 -6.24 -51.87 -14.23
N GLU A 558 -5.18 -52.56 -13.82
CA GLU A 558 -4.82 -53.87 -14.35
C GLU A 558 -5.37 -54.98 -13.45
N TYR A 559 -6.16 -55.89 -14.02
CA TYR A 559 -6.63 -57.07 -13.31
C TYR A 559 -6.50 -58.31 -14.21
N HIS A 560 -5.63 -59.24 -13.80
CA HIS A 560 -5.25 -60.41 -14.61
C HIS A 560 -4.70 -59.95 -15.97
N ASP A 561 -5.24 -60.44 -17.09
CA ASP A 561 -4.83 -60.09 -18.45
C ASP A 561 -5.74 -59.03 -19.12
N ILE A 562 -6.47 -58.26 -18.31
CA ILE A 562 -7.34 -57.17 -18.79
C ILE A 562 -6.86 -55.83 -18.22
N LEU A 563 -6.64 -54.85 -19.10
CA LEU A 563 -6.43 -53.45 -18.75
C LEU A 563 -7.75 -52.70 -18.82
N TYR A 564 -8.23 -52.22 -17.66
CA TYR A 564 -9.34 -51.28 -17.59
C TYR A 564 -8.79 -49.86 -17.69
N VAL A 565 -9.13 -49.19 -18.79
CA VAL A 565 -8.59 -47.88 -19.15
C VAL A 565 -9.70 -46.85 -19.00
N PHE A 566 -9.49 -45.81 -18.18
CA PHE A 566 -10.39 -44.68 -18.06
C PHE A 566 -9.73 -43.42 -18.62
N ASP A 567 -10.29 -42.89 -19.69
CA ASP A 567 -9.83 -41.64 -20.29
C ASP A 567 -10.62 -40.47 -19.71
N VAL A 568 -9.95 -39.68 -18.87
CA VAL A 568 -10.52 -38.53 -18.17
C VAL A 568 -10.88 -37.41 -19.15
N LYS A 569 -10.19 -37.32 -20.29
CA LYS A 569 -10.41 -36.25 -21.29
C LYS A 569 -11.80 -36.34 -21.92
N ILE A 570 -12.26 -37.56 -22.19
CA ILE A 570 -13.52 -37.86 -22.86
C ILE A 570 -14.54 -38.57 -21.94
N TRP A 571 -14.18 -38.82 -20.68
CA TRP A 571 -14.98 -39.53 -19.67
C TRP A 571 -15.47 -40.91 -20.16
N ARG A 572 -14.59 -41.69 -20.81
CA ARG A 572 -14.91 -43.04 -21.32
C ARG A 572 -14.06 -44.11 -20.68
N ARG A 573 -14.65 -45.31 -20.58
CA ARG A 573 -13.98 -46.53 -20.08
C ARG A 573 -13.84 -47.54 -21.20
N TYR A 574 -12.66 -48.12 -21.30
CA TYR A 574 -12.31 -49.20 -22.23
C TYR A 574 -11.78 -50.40 -21.43
N SER A 575 -11.90 -51.59 -22.02
CA SER A 575 -11.31 -52.82 -21.50
C SER A 575 -10.51 -53.46 -22.63
N ILE A 576 -9.20 -53.60 -22.43
CA ILE A 576 -8.29 -54.14 -23.44
C ILE A 576 -7.75 -55.46 -22.91
N ASP A 577 -8.02 -56.54 -23.63
CA ASP A 577 -7.42 -57.86 -23.36
C ASP A 577 -5.99 -57.88 -23.90
N VAL A 578 -5.02 -58.07 -23.00
CA VAL A 578 -3.59 -58.09 -23.31
C VAL A 578 -2.98 -59.49 -23.21
N SER A 579 -3.80 -60.54 -23.08
CA SER A 579 -3.36 -61.93 -22.95
C SER A 579 -2.48 -62.38 -24.13
N ALA A 580 -2.89 -62.10 -25.37
CA ALA A 580 -2.14 -62.44 -26.59
C ALA A 580 -0.80 -61.69 -26.66
N SER A 581 -0.80 -60.38 -26.42
CA SER A 581 0.41 -59.55 -26.39
C SER A 581 1.40 -60.05 -25.34
N ARG A 582 0.93 -60.36 -24.13
CA ARG A 582 1.78 -60.88 -23.05
C ARG A 582 2.36 -62.25 -23.35
N GLN A 583 1.58 -63.14 -23.95
CA GLN A 583 2.08 -64.46 -24.37
C GLN A 583 3.23 -64.31 -25.38
N SER A 584 3.14 -63.35 -26.32
CA SER A 584 4.21 -63.08 -27.29
C SER A 584 5.49 -62.53 -26.65
N MET A 585 5.39 -61.85 -25.50
CA MET A 585 6.52 -61.26 -24.78
C MET A 585 7.17 -62.22 -23.76
N LYS A 586 6.51 -63.33 -23.41
CA LYS A 586 7.05 -64.31 -22.44
C LYS A 586 8.38 -64.89 -22.94
N GLY A 587 9.39 -64.90 -22.06
CA GLY A 587 10.72 -65.46 -22.34
C GLY A 587 11.75 -64.46 -22.91
N HIS A 588 11.34 -63.25 -23.28
CA HIS A 588 12.22 -62.21 -23.81
C HIS A 588 12.51 -61.14 -22.74
N THR A 589 13.70 -61.19 -22.12
CA THR A 589 14.10 -60.25 -21.05
C THR A 589 14.09 -58.79 -21.48
N HIS A 590 14.32 -58.50 -22.77
CA HIS A 590 14.29 -57.15 -23.32
C HIS A 590 12.88 -56.57 -23.53
N LEU A 591 11.82 -57.37 -23.35
CA LEU A 591 10.42 -56.93 -23.51
C LEU A 591 9.67 -56.79 -22.17
N GLN A 592 10.36 -56.94 -21.04
CA GLN A 592 9.72 -56.93 -19.72
C GLN A 592 9.06 -55.59 -19.37
N HIS A 593 9.64 -54.46 -19.80
CA HIS A 593 9.09 -53.14 -19.52
C HIS A 593 7.77 -52.86 -20.25
N PHE A 594 7.46 -53.62 -21.30
CA PHE A 594 6.18 -53.53 -22.03
C PHE A 594 5.03 -54.30 -21.37
N TYR A 595 5.33 -55.21 -20.44
CA TYR A 595 4.34 -56.16 -19.90
C TYR A 595 3.14 -55.48 -19.22
N HIS A 596 3.39 -54.33 -18.59
CA HIS A 596 2.40 -53.51 -17.89
C HIS A 596 2.01 -52.24 -18.68
N ALA A 597 2.54 -52.04 -19.89
CA ALA A 597 2.28 -50.86 -20.69
C ALA A 597 0.94 -50.97 -21.42
N LEU A 598 0.34 -49.82 -21.72
CA LEU A 598 -0.88 -49.72 -22.51
C LEU A 598 -0.53 -49.84 -24.01
N PRO A 599 -0.99 -50.88 -24.73
CA PRO A 599 -0.90 -50.89 -26.18
C PRO A 599 -1.88 -49.87 -26.79
N LEU A 600 -1.38 -49.01 -27.68
CA LEU A 600 -2.16 -48.01 -28.40
C LEU A 600 -2.67 -48.62 -29.73
N VAL A 601 -3.74 -49.42 -29.62
CA VAL A 601 -4.26 -50.29 -30.69
C VAL A 601 -5.69 -49.93 -31.13
N GLU A 602 -6.07 -48.66 -31.02
CA GLU A 602 -7.43 -48.20 -31.36
C GLU A 602 -7.82 -48.32 -32.83
#